data_AF-A0A2U1VSQ0-F1
#
_entry.id   AF-A0A2U1VSQ0-F1
#
_cell.length_a   1.000
_cell.length_b   1.000
_cell.length_c   1.000
_cell.angle_alpha   90.00
_cell.angle_beta   90.00
_cell.angle_gamma   90.00
#
_symmetry.space_group_name_H-M   'P 1'
#
loop_
_entity.id
_entity.type
_entity.pdbx_description
1 polymer ?
#
loop_
_entity_poly.entity_id
_entity_poly.type
_entity_poly.pdbx_seq_one_letter_code
_entity_poly.pdbx_strand_id
1 'polypeptide(L)'
;MGDRAGNTTPNALDGAWRGFAPGGWRHEVNVRDFIVRNVRPYEGDSRFLAPATERTKRLWDKTRALLREERDKGVLDADTEVVSSIVSHAPGYIDRNLEVVVGLQTDKPLKRAVMPFGGARMVKAALEAYGYTPSPTLDEVFPALRKTHNDGVFDAYTEEMLRCRKSGVITGLPDAYGRGRIIGDYRRLALYGADALVADKKAQLKSLELDQITEETLRLREEINEQIRALGELKTMAASYGFDVSGPAATAAEAVQWTYLAYLAAVKEQNGAAMSLGRVSSFLDVFIERDLKAGLLSEEQAQELIDQFVIKLRLVRFLRTPDYNELFSGDPTWVTECVGGMALDGRTLVTKTSFRMLHTLANLGPAPEPNLTVL
;
A
#
# COMPACT_ATOMS: atom_id res chain seq x y z
N MET A 1 53.13 -22.48 -1.50
CA MET A 1 52.48 -21.17 -1.75
C MET A 1 50.99 -21.42 -1.67
N GLY A 2 50.36 -20.89 -0.62
CA GLY A 2 49.03 -21.31 -0.18
C GLY A 2 47.90 -20.81 -1.05
N ASP A 3 46.95 -21.72 -1.30
CA ASP A 3 45.60 -21.44 -1.78
C ASP A 3 44.90 -20.43 -0.89
N ARG A 4 44.54 -19.27 -1.45
CA ARG A 4 43.52 -18.40 -0.87
C ARG A 4 42.19 -18.80 -1.48
N ALA A 5 41.50 -19.70 -0.79
CA ALA A 5 40.08 -19.92 -0.96
C ALA A 5 39.35 -18.57 -0.82
N GLY A 6 38.65 -18.15 -1.88
CA GLY A 6 37.78 -17.00 -1.88
C GLY A 6 36.65 -17.24 -0.87
N ASN A 7 36.69 -16.51 0.23
CA ASN A 7 35.62 -16.45 1.20
C ASN A 7 34.47 -15.66 0.57
N THR A 8 33.59 -16.33 -0.17
CA THR A 8 32.33 -15.76 -0.63
C THR A 8 31.46 -15.54 0.60
N THR A 9 31.29 -14.28 0.99
CA THR A 9 30.19 -13.85 1.88
C THR A 9 28.89 -14.54 1.45
N PRO A 10 28.11 -15.14 2.38
CA PRO A 10 26.82 -15.71 2.05
C PRO A 10 26.00 -14.66 1.32
N ASN A 11 25.51 -15.02 0.13
CA ASN A 11 24.68 -14.13 -0.68
C ASN A 11 23.51 -13.64 0.19
N ALA A 12 23.31 -12.34 0.33
CA ALA A 12 22.28 -11.78 1.23
C ALA A 12 20.87 -12.36 0.96
N LEU A 13 20.63 -12.81 -0.29
CA LEU A 13 19.45 -13.55 -0.73
C LEU A 13 19.25 -14.90 -0.02
N ASP A 14 20.32 -15.64 0.27
CA ASP A 14 20.24 -16.94 0.97
C ASP A 14 19.87 -16.77 2.45
N GLY A 15 20.24 -15.63 3.05
CA GLY A 15 19.89 -15.31 4.44
C GLY A 15 18.40 -14.98 4.62
N ALA A 16 17.83 -14.18 3.71
CA ALA A 16 16.42 -13.76 3.79
C ALA A 16 15.45 -14.90 3.46
N TRP A 17 15.82 -15.79 2.54
CA TRP A 17 15.01 -16.92 2.10
C TRP A 17 15.26 -18.22 2.85
N ARG A 18 15.97 -18.16 3.99
CA ARG A 18 16.30 -19.32 4.81
C ARG A 18 15.06 -20.15 5.18
N GLY A 19 15.17 -21.46 5.01
CA GLY A 19 14.11 -22.40 5.36
C GLY A 19 12.89 -22.42 4.43
N PHE A 20 12.81 -21.56 3.42
CA PHE A 20 11.74 -21.61 2.42
C PHE A 20 12.04 -22.65 1.34
N ALA A 21 11.03 -23.45 0.99
CA ALA A 21 11.07 -24.42 -0.08
C ALA A 21 11.41 -23.73 -1.43
N PRO A 22 12.39 -24.25 -2.18
CA PRO A 22 12.78 -23.68 -3.46
C PRO A 22 11.67 -23.85 -4.50
N GLY A 23 11.71 -23.04 -5.55
CA GLY A 23 10.73 -23.04 -6.64
C GLY A 23 11.09 -22.05 -7.74
N GLY A 24 10.21 -21.92 -8.73
CA GLY A 24 10.35 -20.94 -9.81
C GLY A 24 10.43 -19.51 -9.27
N TRP A 25 9.77 -19.25 -8.13
CA TRP A 25 9.82 -17.97 -7.43
C TRP A 25 11.22 -17.46 -7.07
N ARG A 26 12.26 -18.31 -7.04
CA ARG A 26 13.66 -17.89 -6.81
C ARG A 26 14.36 -17.37 -8.07
N HIS A 27 13.79 -17.65 -9.25
CA HIS A 27 14.37 -17.35 -10.55
C HIS A 27 13.56 -16.30 -11.32
N GLU A 28 12.29 -16.13 -10.98
CA GLU A 28 11.38 -15.13 -11.55
C GLU A 28 10.46 -14.53 -10.49
N VAL A 29 9.87 -13.37 -10.78
CA VAL A 29 8.89 -12.73 -9.89
C VAL A 29 7.58 -13.54 -9.89
N ASN A 30 7.46 -14.46 -8.94
CA ASN A 30 6.34 -15.39 -8.83
C ASN A 30 5.92 -15.62 -7.37
N VAL A 31 5.24 -14.61 -6.80
CA VAL A 31 4.73 -14.65 -5.42
C VAL A 31 3.75 -15.80 -5.19
N ARG A 32 3.01 -16.23 -6.22
CA ARG A 32 2.08 -17.36 -6.12
C ARG A 32 2.82 -18.68 -5.88
N ASP A 33 3.85 -18.96 -6.67
CA ASP A 33 4.67 -20.16 -6.49
C ASP A 33 5.34 -20.17 -5.11
N PHE A 34 5.81 -19.01 -4.63
CA PHE A 34 6.31 -18.85 -3.25
C PHE A 34 5.25 -19.26 -2.21
N ILE A 35 4.04 -18.70 -2.28
CA ILE A 35 2.97 -18.99 -1.33
C ILE A 35 2.59 -20.47 -1.35
N VAL A 36 2.28 -21.03 -2.53
CA VAL A 36 1.78 -22.42 -2.65
C VAL A 36 2.79 -23.44 -2.09
N ARG A 37 4.08 -23.14 -2.20
CA ARG A 37 5.17 -24.00 -1.70
C ARG A 37 5.45 -23.85 -0.22
N ASN A 38 5.16 -22.68 0.37
CA ASN A 38 5.63 -22.35 1.72
C ASN A 38 4.51 -22.08 2.73
N VAL A 39 3.27 -21.89 2.27
CA VAL A 39 2.11 -21.74 3.15
C VAL A 39 1.94 -23.00 3.99
N ARG A 40 1.60 -22.80 5.27
CA ARG A 40 1.21 -23.89 6.17
C ARG A 40 -0.29 -23.77 6.44
N PRO A 41 -1.12 -24.59 5.77
CA PRO A 41 -2.55 -24.62 6.02
C PRO A 41 -2.83 -24.79 7.52
N TYR A 42 -3.79 -24.02 8.03
CA TYR A 42 -4.21 -24.08 9.42
C TYR A 42 -5.67 -24.49 9.52
N GLU A 43 -5.90 -25.66 10.12
CA GLU A 43 -7.23 -26.26 10.30
C GLU A 43 -7.69 -26.24 11.77
N GLY A 44 -6.91 -25.58 12.64
CA GLY A 44 -7.25 -25.41 14.05
C GLY A 44 -8.24 -24.29 14.31
N ASP A 45 -8.41 -23.95 15.59
CA ASP A 45 -9.35 -22.93 16.07
C ASP A 45 -8.66 -21.65 16.55
N SER A 46 -9.42 -20.72 17.13
CA SER A 46 -8.94 -19.41 17.58
C SER A 46 -8.20 -19.41 18.93
N ARG A 47 -8.00 -20.56 19.60
CA ARG A 47 -7.43 -20.60 20.97
C ARG A 47 -5.98 -20.14 21.05
N PHE A 48 -5.26 -20.09 19.93
CA PHE A 48 -3.88 -19.62 19.91
C PHE A 48 -3.77 -18.08 19.88
N LEU A 49 -4.86 -17.36 19.62
CA LEU A 49 -4.82 -15.91 19.44
C LEU A 49 -4.38 -15.20 20.73
N ALA A 50 -3.52 -14.20 20.57
CA ALA A 50 -3.05 -13.36 21.66
C ALA A 50 -3.85 -12.04 21.73
N PRO A 51 -4.09 -11.50 22.94
CA PRO A 51 -4.67 -10.17 23.09
C PRO A 51 -3.71 -9.08 22.59
N ALA A 52 -4.22 -7.87 22.38
CA ALA A 52 -3.39 -6.71 22.07
C ALA A 52 -2.35 -6.45 23.18
N THR A 53 -1.12 -6.15 22.78
CA THR A 53 -0.05 -5.74 23.71
C THR A 53 -0.37 -4.39 24.35
N GLU A 54 0.21 -4.10 25.51
CA GLU A 54 0.09 -2.76 26.14
C GLU A 54 0.63 -1.65 25.25
N ARG A 55 1.69 -1.92 24.47
CA ARG A 55 2.24 -0.99 23.48
C ARG A 55 1.20 -0.67 22.39
N THR A 56 0.55 -1.68 21.82
CA THR A 56 -0.51 -1.50 20.82
C THR A 56 -1.75 -0.84 21.38
N LYS A 57 -2.18 -1.17 22.61
CA LYS A 57 -3.30 -0.49 23.26
C LYS A 57 -3.04 1.01 23.40
N ARG A 58 -1.86 1.39 23.90
CA ARG A 58 -1.46 2.80 24.04
C ARG A 58 -1.38 3.54 22.70
N LEU A 59 -0.84 2.89 21.67
CA LEU A 59 -0.82 3.44 20.31
C LEU A 59 -2.24 3.63 19.79
N TRP A 60 -3.09 2.62 19.93
CA TRP A 60 -4.48 2.66 19.48
C TRP A 60 -5.33 3.68 20.23
N ASP A 61 -5.09 3.89 21.53
CA ASP A 61 -5.75 4.95 22.30
C ASP A 61 -5.49 6.34 21.71
N LYS A 62 -4.23 6.63 21.36
CA LYS A 62 -3.87 7.87 20.67
C LYS A 62 -4.53 7.98 19.31
N THR A 63 -4.51 6.90 18.53
CA THR A 63 -5.18 6.83 17.23
C THR A 63 -6.68 7.08 17.33
N ARG A 64 -7.36 6.48 18.32
CA ARG A 64 -8.80 6.66 18.55
C ARG A 64 -9.15 8.08 18.95
N ALA A 65 -8.29 8.76 19.70
CA ALA A 65 -8.49 10.17 20.03
C ALA A 65 -8.48 11.04 18.75
N LEU A 66 -7.50 10.82 17.86
CA LEU A 66 -7.40 11.52 16.57
C LEU A 66 -8.59 11.21 15.65
N LEU A 67 -9.04 9.95 15.60
CA LEU A 67 -10.22 9.55 14.82
C LEU A 67 -11.52 10.19 15.33
N ARG A 68 -11.65 10.37 16.65
CA ARG A 68 -12.79 11.10 17.23
C ARG A 68 -12.76 12.56 16.82
N GLU A 69 -11.59 13.19 16.91
CA GLU A 69 -11.41 14.57 16.49
C GLU A 69 -11.68 14.75 14.98
N GLU A 70 -11.20 13.83 14.13
CA GLU A 70 -11.50 13.82 12.69
C GLU A 70 -13.02 13.75 12.46
N ARG A 71 -13.72 12.85 13.15
CA ARG A 71 -15.17 12.69 13.00
C ARG A 71 -15.93 13.96 13.37
N ASP A 72 -15.50 14.67 14.40
CA ASP A 72 -16.14 15.89 14.86
C ASP A 72 -15.86 17.08 13.91
N LYS A 73 -14.70 17.08 13.22
CA LYS A 73 -14.29 18.12 12.25
C LYS A 73 -14.65 17.81 10.79
N GLY A 74 -14.90 16.54 10.45
CA GLY A 74 -14.97 16.03 9.08
C GLY A 74 -13.60 15.70 8.47
N VAL A 75 -12.68 16.67 8.46
CA VAL A 75 -11.27 16.48 8.06
C VAL A 75 -10.38 16.98 9.20
N LEU A 76 -9.45 16.14 9.68
CA LEU A 76 -8.59 16.52 10.81
C LEU A 76 -7.58 17.62 10.43
N ASP A 77 -6.88 17.39 9.32
CA ASP A 77 -5.88 18.30 8.76
C ASP A 77 -5.72 18.01 7.25
N ALA A 78 -5.24 18.99 6.48
CA ALA A 78 -5.00 18.85 5.05
C ALA A 78 -3.77 19.65 4.63
N ASP A 79 -3.00 19.13 3.66
CA ASP A 79 -1.98 19.94 2.99
C ASP A 79 -2.66 21.05 2.16
N THR A 80 -2.01 22.21 2.10
CA THR A 80 -2.43 23.33 1.23
C THR A 80 -1.36 23.68 0.20
N GLU A 81 -0.09 23.37 0.49
CA GLU A 81 1.07 23.75 -0.32
C GLU A 81 1.79 22.56 -0.97
N VAL A 82 1.87 21.42 -0.27
CA VAL A 82 2.67 20.26 -0.73
C VAL A 82 1.85 19.38 -1.66
N VAL A 83 2.27 19.32 -2.93
CA VAL A 83 1.76 18.33 -3.88
C VAL A 83 2.36 16.96 -3.56
N SER A 84 1.50 15.98 -3.33
CA SER A 84 1.89 14.64 -2.92
C SER A 84 2.62 13.88 -4.03
N SER A 85 3.68 13.18 -3.64
CA SER A 85 4.38 12.14 -4.39
C SER A 85 4.86 11.05 -3.42
N ILE A 86 5.54 10.03 -3.93
CA ILE A 86 6.12 8.98 -3.07
C ILE A 86 7.11 9.59 -2.05
N VAL A 87 7.82 10.66 -2.42
CA VAL A 87 8.92 11.26 -1.63
C VAL A 87 8.66 12.68 -1.13
N SER A 88 7.45 13.23 -1.34
CA SER A 88 7.15 14.64 -1.04
C SER A 88 7.14 15.00 0.45
N HIS A 89 6.74 14.06 1.32
CA HIS A 89 6.59 14.34 2.75
C HIS A 89 7.68 13.69 3.58
N ALA A 90 8.03 14.36 4.68
CA ALA A 90 8.85 13.79 5.74
C ALA A 90 8.15 12.61 6.43
N PRO A 91 8.91 11.75 7.16
CA PRO A 91 8.34 10.68 7.96
C PRO A 91 7.32 11.18 9.01
N GLY A 92 6.13 10.59 9.00
CA GLY A 92 5.09 10.82 10.00
C GLY A 92 4.94 9.64 10.95
N TYR A 93 4.59 9.93 12.20
CA TYR A 93 4.38 8.95 13.27
C TYR A 93 3.14 9.29 14.09
N ILE A 94 2.46 8.28 14.64
CA ILE A 94 1.44 8.48 15.68
C ILE A 94 2.15 8.65 17.03
N ASP A 95 3.08 7.75 17.31
CA ASP A 95 4.02 7.78 18.43
C ASP A 95 5.19 6.86 18.13
N ARG A 96 6.33 7.45 17.70
CA ARG A 96 7.49 6.71 17.20
C ARG A 96 8.01 5.64 18.16
N ASN A 97 7.84 5.82 19.48
CA ASN A 97 8.35 4.88 20.48
C ASN A 97 7.43 3.65 20.68
N LEU A 98 6.18 3.74 20.23
CA LEU A 98 5.19 2.67 20.35
C LEU A 98 5.02 1.86 19.06
N GLU A 99 5.58 2.34 17.95
CA GLU A 99 5.35 1.75 16.63
C GLU A 99 6.35 0.64 16.30
N VAL A 100 5.85 -0.54 15.95
CA VAL A 100 6.61 -1.64 15.32
C VAL A 100 6.41 -1.71 13.80
N VAL A 101 5.33 -1.11 13.31
CA VAL A 101 5.09 -0.87 11.88
C VAL A 101 4.87 0.63 11.70
N VAL A 102 5.72 1.28 10.91
CA VAL A 102 5.73 2.73 10.72
C VAL A 102 5.42 3.12 9.28
N GLY A 103 5.10 4.40 9.07
CA GLY A 103 4.75 4.97 7.79
C GLY A 103 3.37 5.63 7.83
N LEU A 104 3.27 6.85 7.30
CA LEU A 104 2.03 7.60 7.12
C LEU A 104 2.04 8.30 5.75
N GLN A 105 0.85 8.61 5.22
CA GLN A 105 0.70 9.28 3.92
C GLN A 105 1.30 10.69 3.92
N THR A 106 1.32 11.35 5.07
CA THR A 106 1.89 12.69 5.27
C THR A 106 2.76 12.70 6.53
N ASP A 107 3.22 13.88 6.94
CA ASP A 107 4.03 14.10 8.14
C ASP A 107 3.25 13.92 9.46
N LYS A 108 1.90 13.82 9.40
CA LYS A 108 1.03 13.69 10.57
C LYS A 108 -0.06 12.64 10.37
N PRO A 109 -0.55 11.99 11.44
CA PRO A 109 -1.68 11.07 11.34
C PRO A 109 -2.95 11.79 10.87
N LEU A 110 -3.69 11.16 9.95
CA LEU A 110 -4.96 11.64 9.37
C LEU A 110 -4.91 12.98 8.61
N LYS A 111 -3.73 13.57 8.43
CA LYS A 111 -3.56 14.73 7.55
C LYS A 111 -3.65 14.30 6.09
N ARG A 112 -4.61 14.85 5.35
CA ARG A 112 -4.92 14.48 3.95
C ARG A 112 -4.00 15.23 2.98
N ALA A 113 -3.37 14.50 2.08
CA ALA A 113 -2.46 15.08 1.08
C ALA A 113 -3.22 15.72 -0.11
N VAL A 114 -2.57 16.67 -0.78
CA VAL A 114 -3.05 17.27 -2.04
C VAL A 114 -2.53 16.47 -3.23
N MET A 115 -3.45 15.92 -4.04
CA MET A 115 -3.15 15.09 -5.21
C MET A 115 -3.81 15.65 -6.49
N PRO A 116 -3.22 16.69 -7.12
CA PRO A 116 -3.85 17.49 -8.18
C PRO A 116 -3.86 16.81 -9.55
N PHE A 117 -3.02 15.79 -9.81
CA PHE A 117 -2.93 15.13 -11.12
C PHE A 117 -4.26 14.54 -11.61
N GLY A 118 -5.13 14.11 -10.69
CA GLY A 118 -6.48 13.64 -10.99
C GLY A 118 -7.48 14.75 -11.33
N GLY A 119 -7.23 15.98 -10.88
CA GLY A 119 -8.09 17.14 -11.08
C GLY A 119 -7.85 18.24 -10.05
N ALA A 120 -7.13 19.29 -10.43
CA ALA A 120 -6.76 20.38 -9.51
C ALA A 120 -7.97 21.19 -9.02
N ARG A 121 -8.98 21.38 -9.88
CA ARG A 121 -10.24 22.03 -9.49
C ARG A 121 -10.95 21.33 -8.34
N MET A 122 -10.93 19.99 -8.32
CA MET A 122 -11.57 19.20 -7.27
C MET A 122 -10.82 19.29 -5.95
N VAL A 123 -9.49 19.32 -6.00
CA VAL A 123 -8.65 19.58 -4.83
C VAL A 123 -8.97 20.95 -4.23
N LYS A 124 -8.99 22.01 -5.04
CA LYS A 124 -9.28 23.38 -4.56
C LYS A 124 -10.66 23.46 -3.91
N ALA A 125 -11.68 22.92 -4.57
CA ALA A 125 -13.04 22.88 -4.03
C ALA A 125 -13.13 22.10 -2.72
N ALA A 126 -12.40 20.99 -2.59
CA ALA A 126 -12.35 20.22 -1.35
C ALA A 126 -11.66 21.00 -0.21
N LEU A 127 -10.53 21.67 -0.48
CA LEU A 127 -9.85 22.51 0.51
C LEU A 127 -10.77 23.64 1.00
N GLU A 128 -11.40 24.37 0.09
CA GLU A 128 -12.33 25.46 0.40
C GLU A 128 -13.54 24.96 1.21
N ALA A 129 -14.11 23.81 0.84
CA ALA A 129 -15.25 23.20 1.55
C ALA A 129 -14.94 22.84 3.01
N TYR A 130 -13.66 22.58 3.33
CA TYR A 130 -13.20 22.31 4.70
C TYR A 130 -12.52 23.52 5.36
N GLY A 131 -12.65 24.72 4.78
CA GLY A 131 -12.17 25.97 5.37
C GLY A 131 -10.67 26.23 5.19
N TYR A 132 -10.00 25.53 4.28
CA TYR A 132 -8.61 25.76 3.91
C TYR A 132 -8.49 26.67 2.68
N THR A 133 -7.44 27.47 2.62
CA THR A 133 -7.09 28.28 1.44
C THR A 133 -6.14 27.50 0.54
N PRO A 134 -6.50 27.20 -0.72
CA PRO A 134 -5.59 26.56 -1.67
C PRO A 134 -4.36 27.41 -1.95
N SER A 135 -3.18 26.78 -2.10
CA SER A 135 -1.98 27.53 -2.46
C SER A 135 -2.08 28.11 -3.88
N PRO A 136 -1.64 29.36 -4.11
CA PRO A 136 -1.57 29.97 -5.45
C PRO A 136 -0.73 29.14 -6.44
N THR A 137 0.24 28.37 -5.95
CA THR A 137 1.08 27.50 -6.79
C THR A 137 0.27 26.44 -7.52
N LEU A 138 -0.89 26.03 -6.98
CA LEU A 138 -1.79 25.11 -7.68
C LEU A 138 -2.32 25.71 -8.99
N ASP A 139 -2.60 27.02 -9.02
CA ASP A 139 -3.06 27.72 -10.23
C ASP A 139 -1.92 28.01 -11.19
N GLU A 140 -0.72 28.28 -10.67
CA GLU A 140 0.49 28.48 -11.49
C GLU A 140 0.92 27.20 -12.20
N VAL A 141 0.68 26.03 -11.60
CA VAL A 141 1.08 24.74 -12.17
C VAL A 141 -0.07 24.06 -12.92
N PHE A 142 -1.29 24.05 -12.38
CA PHE A 142 -2.41 23.30 -12.94
C PHE A 142 -3.57 24.22 -13.37
N PRO A 143 -3.97 24.27 -14.65
CA PRO A 143 -3.44 23.47 -15.77
C PRO A 143 -2.25 24.12 -16.51
N ALA A 144 -1.79 25.31 -16.10
CA ALA A 144 -0.90 26.16 -16.89
C ALA A 144 0.42 25.48 -17.33
N LEU A 145 1.04 24.66 -16.47
CA LEU A 145 2.26 23.88 -16.76
C LEU A 145 1.98 22.38 -16.89
N ARG A 146 1.02 21.86 -16.13
CA ARG A 146 0.68 20.44 -16.08
C ARG A 146 -0.84 20.28 -16.22
N LYS A 147 -1.28 19.78 -17.38
CA LYS A 147 -2.66 19.34 -17.58
C LYS A 147 -3.01 18.19 -16.64
N THR A 148 -4.22 18.21 -16.05
CA THR A 148 -4.73 17.13 -15.20
C THR A 148 -5.57 16.11 -15.99
N HIS A 149 -5.84 14.96 -15.37
CA HIS A 149 -6.80 13.98 -15.90
C HIS A 149 -8.19 14.61 -16.13
N ASN A 150 -8.71 15.36 -15.14
CA ASN A 150 -10.00 16.06 -15.27
C ASN A 150 -10.05 16.97 -16.50
N ASP A 151 -9.03 17.80 -16.71
CA ASP A 151 -8.98 18.70 -17.87
C ASP A 151 -8.95 17.91 -19.19
N GLY A 152 -8.15 16.84 -19.25
CA GLY A 152 -8.05 15.97 -20.42
C GLY A 152 -9.36 15.28 -20.79
N VAL A 153 -10.10 14.79 -19.79
CA VAL A 153 -11.41 14.15 -20.00
C VAL A 153 -12.43 15.15 -20.52
N PHE A 154 -12.53 16.33 -19.91
CA PHE A 154 -13.53 17.32 -20.26
C PHE A 154 -13.27 18.02 -21.61
N ASP A 155 -12.02 18.07 -22.07
CA ASP A 155 -11.68 18.49 -23.44
C ASP A 155 -12.17 17.49 -24.51
N ALA A 156 -12.30 16.21 -24.14
CA ALA A 156 -12.68 15.14 -25.07
C ALA A 156 -14.17 14.76 -24.99
N TYR A 157 -14.89 15.20 -23.96
CA TYR A 157 -16.31 14.88 -23.79
C TYR A 157 -17.18 15.53 -24.85
N THR A 158 -18.15 14.77 -25.36
CA THR A 158 -19.18 15.29 -26.26
C THR A 158 -20.32 15.94 -25.49
N GLU A 159 -21.09 16.79 -26.16
CA GLU A 159 -22.29 17.39 -25.56
C GLU A 159 -23.29 16.34 -25.05
N GLU A 160 -23.40 15.20 -25.74
CA GLU A 160 -24.28 14.10 -25.32
C GLU A 160 -23.80 13.48 -24.01
N MET A 161 -22.51 13.19 -23.87
CA MET A 161 -21.93 12.68 -22.62
C MET A 161 -22.20 13.63 -21.46
N LEU A 162 -22.04 14.93 -21.68
CA LEU A 162 -22.34 15.96 -20.68
C LEU A 162 -23.83 16.00 -20.30
N ARG A 163 -24.75 15.84 -21.26
CA ARG A 163 -26.20 15.76 -20.99
C ARG A 163 -26.55 14.51 -20.18
N CYS A 164 -25.99 13.35 -20.49
CA CYS A 164 -26.19 12.11 -19.73
C CYS A 164 -25.68 12.24 -18.28
N ARG A 165 -24.55 12.93 -18.09
CA ARG A 165 -24.00 13.24 -16.76
C ARG A 165 -24.93 14.16 -15.98
N LYS A 166 -25.40 15.24 -16.61
CA LYS A 166 -26.29 16.23 -15.99
C LYS A 166 -27.66 15.67 -15.63
N SER A 167 -28.20 14.75 -16.42
CA SER A 167 -29.50 14.11 -16.15
C SER A 167 -29.44 13.03 -15.06
N GLY A 168 -28.24 12.60 -14.65
CA GLY A 168 -28.06 11.50 -13.71
C GLY A 168 -28.23 10.10 -14.31
N VAL A 169 -28.37 9.98 -15.63
CA VAL A 169 -28.46 8.68 -16.32
C VAL A 169 -27.12 7.94 -16.26
N ILE A 170 -26.00 8.68 -16.40
CA ILE A 170 -24.64 8.16 -16.19
C ILE A 170 -23.95 9.10 -15.19
N THR A 171 -23.74 8.64 -13.96
CA THR A 171 -23.19 9.45 -12.86
C THR A 171 -22.07 8.68 -12.16
N GLY A 172 -21.18 9.41 -11.46
CA GLY A 172 -20.12 8.82 -10.65
C GLY A 172 -18.92 8.25 -11.43
N LEU A 173 -18.78 8.55 -12.73
CA LEU A 173 -17.61 8.15 -13.51
C LEU A 173 -16.31 8.74 -12.92
N PRO A 174 -15.14 8.08 -13.10
CA PRO A 174 -13.86 8.57 -12.59
C PRO A 174 -13.28 9.68 -13.46
N ASP A 175 -14.05 10.75 -13.66
CA ASP A 175 -13.67 11.94 -14.43
C ASP A 175 -13.03 13.04 -13.56
N ALA A 176 -13.16 12.94 -12.24
CA ALA A 176 -12.80 13.98 -11.27
C ALA A 176 -11.90 13.49 -10.11
N TYR A 177 -11.45 12.24 -10.14
CA TYR A 177 -10.62 11.61 -9.11
C TYR A 177 -9.86 10.41 -9.69
N GLY A 178 -8.87 9.87 -8.95
CA GLY A 178 -8.16 8.67 -9.38
C GLY A 178 -9.09 7.47 -9.59
N ARG A 179 -8.98 6.77 -10.72
CA ARG A 179 -9.84 5.61 -11.04
C ARG A 179 -9.82 4.48 -10.00
N GLY A 180 -8.70 4.28 -9.31
CA GLY A 180 -8.50 3.15 -8.41
C GLY A 180 -8.60 1.81 -9.14
N ARG A 181 -9.08 0.77 -8.44
CA ARG A 181 -9.28 -0.59 -9.01
C ARG A 181 -7.99 -1.22 -9.55
N ILE A 182 -6.85 -0.79 -9.02
CA ILE A 182 -5.53 -1.35 -9.30
C ILE A 182 -4.98 -1.86 -7.98
N ILE A 183 -4.49 -3.09 -7.97
CA ILE A 183 -3.86 -3.70 -6.81
C ILE A 183 -2.41 -3.99 -7.22
N GLY A 184 -1.48 -3.18 -6.73
CA GLY A 184 -0.07 -3.53 -6.78
C GLY A 184 0.16 -4.81 -5.97
N ASP A 185 1.02 -5.70 -6.45
CA ASP A 185 1.40 -6.87 -5.65
C ASP A 185 2.48 -6.45 -4.64
N TYR A 186 2.06 -5.78 -3.56
CA TYR A 186 2.93 -5.15 -2.57
C TYR A 186 3.86 -6.14 -1.85
N ARG A 187 3.45 -7.41 -1.81
CA ARG A 187 4.23 -8.55 -1.29
C ARG A 187 5.54 -8.75 -2.03
N ARG A 188 5.64 -8.29 -3.28
CA ARG A 188 6.86 -8.39 -4.09
C ARG A 188 8.03 -7.65 -3.45
N LEU A 189 7.79 -6.49 -2.83
CA LEU A 189 8.87 -5.77 -2.16
C LEU A 189 9.44 -6.60 -1.00
N ALA A 190 8.56 -7.19 -0.18
CA ALA A 190 8.98 -8.07 0.91
C ALA A 190 9.72 -9.31 0.39
N LEU A 191 9.23 -9.96 -0.68
CA LEU A 191 9.81 -11.21 -1.16
C LEU A 191 11.15 -11.01 -1.90
N TYR A 192 11.29 -9.93 -2.67
CA TYR A 192 12.40 -9.74 -3.61
C TYR A 192 13.32 -8.58 -3.29
N GLY A 193 12.84 -7.55 -2.58
CA GLY A 193 13.55 -6.27 -2.46
C GLY A 193 13.44 -5.42 -3.72
N ALA A 194 13.70 -4.12 -3.59
CA ALA A 194 13.55 -3.18 -4.69
C ALA A 194 14.57 -3.41 -5.81
N ASP A 195 15.80 -3.85 -5.51
CA ASP A 195 16.85 -3.97 -6.52
C ASP A 195 16.56 -5.09 -7.52
N ALA A 196 16.07 -6.23 -7.03
CA ALA A 196 15.63 -7.33 -7.88
C ALA A 196 14.43 -6.94 -8.76
N LEU A 197 13.48 -6.17 -8.22
CA LEU A 197 12.33 -5.67 -8.99
C LEU A 197 12.72 -4.64 -10.04
N VAL A 198 13.69 -3.76 -9.76
CA VAL A 198 14.25 -2.84 -10.74
C VAL A 198 14.98 -3.60 -11.84
N ALA A 199 15.74 -4.64 -11.50
CA ALA A 199 16.42 -5.49 -12.49
C ALA A 199 15.41 -6.19 -13.42
N ASP A 200 14.34 -6.77 -12.85
CA ASP A 200 13.22 -7.36 -13.60
C ASP A 200 12.57 -6.34 -14.55
N LYS A 201 12.28 -5.12 -14.08
CA LYS A 201 11.71 -4.06 -14.91
C LYS A 201 12.64 -3.60 -16.03
N LYS A 202 13.95 -3.53 -15.80
CA LYS A 202 14.93 -3.23 -16.85
C LYS A 202 15.00 -4.34 -17.89
N ALA A 203 14.87 -5.61 -17.49
CA ALA A 203 14.78 -6.72 -18.43
C ALA A 203 13.49 -6.65 -19.27
N GLN A 204 12.35 -6.30 -18.66
CA GLN A 204 11.08 -6.06 -19.38
C GLN A 204 11.22 -4.90 -20.39
N LEU A 205 11.84 -3.78 -19.99
CA LEU A 205 12.10 -2.65 -20.89
C LEU A 205 12.97 -3.07 -22.08
N LYS A 206 14.01 -3.87 -21.84
CA LYS A 206 14.90 -4.38 -22.89
C LYS A 206 14.19 -5.33 -23.84
N SER A 207 13.23 -6.13 -23.35
CA SER A 207 12.45 -7.04 -24.21
C SER A 207 11.59 -6.31 -25.26
N LEU A 208 11.41 -4.99 -25.10
CA LEU A 208 10.70 -4.12 -26.04
C LEU A 208 11.65 -3.39 -27.02
N GLU A 209 12.89 -3.84 -27.16
CA GLU A 209 13.80 -3.43 -28.25
C GLU A 209 13.48 -4.23 -29.51
N LEU A 210 12.41 -3.82 -30.19
CA LEU A 210 11.87 -4.47 -31.38
C LEU A 210 12.33 -3.76 -32.65
N ASP A 211 12.31 -4.46 -33.79
CA ASP A 211 12.66 -3.88 -35.11
C ASP A 211 11.70 -2.75 -35.53
N GLN A 212 10.44 -2.82 -35.09
CA GLN A 212 9.43 -1.78 -35.29
C GLN A 212 8.86 -1.35 -33.93
N ILE A 213 8.85 -0.03 -33.72
CA ILE A 213 8.29 0.58 -32.51
C ILE A 213 6.96 1.25 -32.85
N THR A 214 5.86 0.68 -32.34
CA THR A 214 4.49 1.23 -32.45
C THR A 214 4.20 2.22 -31.33
N GLU A 215 3.11 3.00 -31.42
CA GLU A 215 2.64 3.86 -30.34
C GLU A 215 2.42 3.09 -29.03
N GLU A 216 1.84 1.88 -29.11
CA GLU A 216 1.66 1.00 -27.94
C GLU A 216 2.99 0.61 -27.31
N THR A 217 4.00 0.29 -28.15
CA THR A 217 5.34 -0.07 -27.67
C THR A 217 6.03 1.15 -27.04
N LEU A 218 5.90 2.35 -27.63
CA LEU A 218 6.44 3.59 -27.06
C LEU A 218 5.84 3.87 -25.68
N ARG A 219 4.50 3.83 -25.58
CA ARG A 219 3.78 4.05 -24.34
C ARG A 219 4.21 3.05 -23.27
N LEU A 220 4.26 1.75 -23.59
CA LEU A 220 4.65 0.72 -22.62
C LEU A 220 6.11 0.89 -22.15
N ARG A 221 7.02 1.30 -23.04
CA ARG A 221 8.42 1.59 -22.66
C ARG A 221 8.51 2.79 -21.72
N GLU A 222 7.73 3.85 -21.96
CA GLU A 222 7.64 5.00 -21.06
C GLU A 222 7.07 4.59 -19.69
N GLU A 223 5.95 3.85 -19.68
CA GLU A 223 5.31 3.35 -18.46
C GLU A 223 6.25 2.47 -17.62
N ILE A 224 7.06 1.61 -18.25
CA ILE A 224 8.06 0.80 -17.54
C ILE A 224 9.17 1.68 -16.94
N ASN A 225 9.59 2.74 -17.62
CA ASN A 225 10.56 3.67 -17.06
C ASN A 225 10.01 4.43 -15.84
N GLU A 226 8.74 4.85 -15.87
CA GLU A 226 8.08 5.42 -14.69
C GLU A 226 7.98 4.40 -13.56
N GLN A 227 7.70 3.13 -13.84
CA GLN A 227 7.73 2.07 -12.82
C GLN A 227 9.12 1.88 -12.20
N ILE A 228 10.19 1.96 -13.01
CA ILE A 228 11.58 1.90 -12.51
C ILE A 228 11.88 3.10 -11.60
N ARG A 229 11.45 4.30 -12.00
CA ARG A 229 11.63 5.52 -11.20
C ARG A 229 10.87 5.44 -9.88
N ALA A 230 9.61 5.02 -9.90
CA ALA A 230 8.78 4.83 -8.72
C ALA A 230 9.38 3.82 -7.72
N LEU A 231 10.02 2.74 -8.20
CA LEU A 231 10.75 1.82 -7.32
C LEU A 231 11.96 2.48 -6.65
N GLY A 232 12.66 3.39 -7.34
CA GLY A 232 13.73 4.19 -6.76
C GLY A 232 13.24 5.21 -5.72
N GLU A 233 12.10 5.86 -6.00
CA GLU A 233 11.42 6.76 -5.06
C GLU A 233 10.93 6.00 -3.83
N LEU A 234 10.40 4.79 -4.00
CA LEU A 234 10.02 3.90 -2.91
C LEU A 234 11.20 3.59 -1.99
N LYS A 235 12.40 3.33 -2.54
CA LYS A 235 13.62 3.16 -1.73
C LYS A 235 13.94 4.42 -0.92
N THR A 236 13.83 5.59 -1.56
CA THR A 236 14.07 6.88 -0.92
C THR A 236 13.08 7.14 0.21
N MET A 237 11.79 6.85 -0.01
CA MET A 237 10.75 6.93 1.01
C MET A 237 11.01 5.95 2.16
N ALA A 238 11.35 4.69 1.87
CA ALA A 238 11.67 3.72 2.92
C ALA A 238 12.89 4.14 3.76
N ALA A 239 13.92 4.68 3.11
CA ALA A 239 15.13 5.16 3.77
C ALA A 239 14.86 6.34 4.71
N SER A 240 13.89 7.21 4.40
CA SER A 240 13.51 8.31 5.31
C SER A 240 12.91 7.79 6.62
N TYR A 241 12.26 6.63 6.61
CA TYR A 241 11.81 5.92 7.82
C TYR A 241 12.90 5.06 8.48
N GLY A 242 14.10 5.00 7.91
CA GLY A 242 15.25 4.24 8.44
C GLY A 242 15.37 2.80 7.92
N PHE A 243 14.71 2.46 6.81
CA PHE A 243 14.77 1.12 6.22
C PHE A 243 15.51 1.09 4.89
N ASP A 244 16.39 0.10 4.73
CA ASP A 244 16.94 -0.25 3.43
C ASP A 244 16.14 -1.42 2.83
N VAL A 245 15.26 -1.09 1.88
CA VAL A 245 14.41 -2.06 1.17
C VAL A 245 15.03 -2.53 -0.16
N SER A 246 16.32 -2.27 -0.39
CA SER A 246 17.03 -2.75 -1.58
C SER A 246 16.96 -4.28 -1.71
N GLY A 247 17.15 -4.99 -0.61
CA GLY A 247 17.07 -6.44 -0.50
C GLY A 247 15.72 -6.96 0.02
N PRO A 248 15.49 -8.28 -0.10
CA PRO A 248 14.29 -8.93 0.40
C PRO A 248 14.22 -8.90 1.94
N ALA A 249 13.01 -8.96 2.48
CA ALA A 249 12.77 -9.03 3.92
C ALA A 249 13.33 -10.33 4.53
N ALA A 250 14.12 -10.19 5.60
CA ALA A 250 14.77 -11.30 6.28
C ALA A 250 14.03 -11.76 7.53
N THR A 251 13.05 -11.00 8.03
CA THR A 251 12.22 -11.31 9.21
C THR A 251 10.72 -11.08 8.95
N ALA A 252 9.87 -11.57 9.84
CA ALA A 252 8.44 -11.29 9.83
C ALA A 252 8.13 -9.80 9.97
N ALA A 253 8.88 -9.08 10.83
CA ALA A 253 8.74 -7.64 11.00
C ALA A 253 9.05 -6.89 9.70
N GLU A 254 10.15 -7.22 9.04
CA GLU A 254 10.49 -6.63 7.73
C GLU A 254 9.48 -7.02 6.65
N ALA A 255 8.98 -8.25 6.63
CA ALA A 255 8.02 -8.67 5.61
C ALA A 255 6.70 -7.88 5.70
N VAL A 256 6.23 -7.64 6.93
CA VAL A 256 5.07 -6.76 7.19
C VAL A 256 5.40 -5.32 6.80
N GLN A 257 6.54 -4.79 7.26
CA GLN A 257 6.94 -3.40 7.00
C GLN A 257 7.18 -3.14 5.50
N TRP A 258 7.77 -4.06 4.74
CA TRP A 258 8.07 -3.88 3.31
C TRP A 258 6.78 -3.94 2.52
N THR A 259 5.92 -4.91 2.82
CA THR A 259 4.58 -4.98 2.22
C THR A 259 3.81 -3.68 2.47
N TYR A 260 3.88 -3.14 3.69
CA TYR A 260 3.25 -1.86 4.03
C TYR A 260 3.88 -0.68 3.30
N LEU A 261 5.21 -0.56 3.23
CA LEU A 261 5.87 0.55 2.52
C LEU A 261 5.55 0.54 1.02
N ALA A 262 5.45 -0.63 0.40
CA ALA A 262 5.01 -0.74 -0.98
C ALA A 262 3.56 -0.26 -1.16
N TYR A 263 2.67 -0.58 -0.24
CA TYR A 263 1.30 -0.05 -0.23
C TYR A 263 1.27 1.46 0.04
N LEU A 264 2.10 1.93 0.97
CA LEU A 264 2.21 3.33 1.36
C LEU A 264 2.62 4.21 0.19
N ALA A 265 3.58 3.76 -0.63
CA ALA A 265 3.97 4.47 -1.86
C ALA A 265 2.76 4.70 -2.78
N ALA A 266 1.92 3.67 -2.97
CA ALA A 266 0.72 3.78 -3.80
C ALA A 266 -0.29 4.79 -3.24
N VAL A 267 -0.58 4.76 -1.93
CA VAL A 267 -1.52 5.70 -1.30
C VAL A 267 -0.93 7.08 -1.02
N LYS A 268 0.36 7.30 -1.28
CA LYS A 268 1.01 8.62 -1.30
C LYS A 268 0.96 9.29 -2.66
N GLU A 269 0.91 8.51 -3.74
CA GLU A 269 0.96 9.02 -5.10
C GLU A 269 -0.43 9.08 -5.76
N GLN A 270 -1.32 8.15 -5.40
CA GLN A 270 -2.62 7.98 -6.06
C GLN A 270 -3.77 8.07 -5.06
N ASN A 271 -4.84 8.77 -5.46
CA ASN A 271 -6.10 8.91 -4.69
C ASN A 271 -7.26 8.12 -5.32
N GLY A 272 -6.98 6.88 -5.74
CA GLY A 272 -8.00 5.99 -6.30
C GLY A 272 -9.24 5.87 -5.41
N ALA A 273 -10.42 5.67 -5.98
CA ALA A 273 -11.61 5.37 -5.18
C ALA A 273 -11.36 4.13 -4.30
N ALA A 274 -11.04 3.00 -4.94
CA ALA A 274 -10.62 1.78 -4.25
C ALA A 274 -9.11 1.57 -4.37
N MET A 275 -8.42 1.61 -3.23
CA MET A 275 -6.98 1.38 -3.08
C MET A 275 -6.73 0.10 -2.28
N SER A 276 -7.15 -1.03 -2.82
CA SER A 276 -7.11 -2.31 -2.11
C SER A 276 -5.69 -2.81 -1.83
N LEU A 277 -5.56 -3.53 -0.71
CA LEU A 277 -4.30 -4.12 -0.27
C LEU A 277 -4.01 -5.45 -1.01
N GLY A 278 -5.04 -6.21 -1.35
CA GLY A 278 -4.92 -7.46 -2.09
C GLY A 278 -5.10 -8.70 -1.20
N ARG A 279 -4.13 -9.62 -1.22
CA ARG A 279 -4.19 -10.90 -0.49
C ARG A 279 -2.86 -11.15 0.22
N VAL A 280 -2.70 -10.60 1.41
CA VAL A 280 -1.40 -10.56 2.12
C VAL A 280 -1.33 -11.47 3.34
N SER A 281 -2.44 -11.78 4.01
CA SER A 281 -2.47 -12.53 5.27
C SER A 281 -1.74 -13.87 5.19
N SER A 282 -2.09 -14.75 4.25
CA SER A 282 -1.43 -16.05 4.08
C SER A 282 0.01 -15.94 3.58
N PHE A 283 0.38 -14.83 2.92
CA PHE A 283 1.76 -14.56 2.51
C PHE A 283 2.62 -14.17 3.71
N LEU A 284 2.13 -13.23 4.54
CA LEU A 284 2.82 -12.78 5.75
C LEU A 284 2.96 -13.92 6.76
N ASP A 285 1.99 -14.84 6.82
CA ASP A 285 2.05 -16.02 7.67
C ASP A 285 3.30 -16.87 7.40
N VAL A 286 3.76 -16.96 6.15
CA VAL A 286 4.96 -17.74 5.80
C VAL A 286 6.20 -17.24 6.56
N PHE A 287 6.34 -15.91 6.70
CA PHE A 287 7.43 -15.31 7.47
C PHE A 287 7.20 -15.40 8.97
N ILE A 288 5.97 -15.14 9.44
CA ILE A 288 5.60 -15.21 10.85
C ILE A 288 5.80 -16.62 11.40
N GLU A 289 5.32 -17.64 10.70
CA GLU A 289 5.43 -19.05 11.10
C GLU A 289 6.88 -19.53 11.11
N ARG A 290 7.71 -19.04 10.19
CA ARG A 290 9.16 -19.30 10.21
C ARG A 290 9.81 -18.72 11.46
N ASP A 291 9.51 -17.47 11.78
CA ASP A 291 10.15 -16.77 12.90
C ASP A 291 9.62 -17.29 14.26
N LEU A 292 8.34 -17.68 14.36
CA LEU A 292 7.77 -18.39 15.50
C LEU A 292 8.50 -19.72 15.76
N LYS A 293 8.74 -20.53 14.72
CA LYS A 293 9.45 -21.81 14.83
C LYS A 293 10.91 -21.66 15.24
N ALA A 294 11.53 -20.56 14.82
CA ALA A 294 12.90 -20.24 15.20
C ALA A 294 13.00 -19.61 16.60
N GLY A 295 11.88 -19.38 17.30
CA GLY A 295 11.86 -18.73 18.61
C GLY A 295 12.25 -17.25 18.56
N LEU A 296 12.22 -16.62 17.38
CA LEU A 296 12.58 -15.21 17.18
C LEU A 296 11.41 -14.26 17.46
N LEU A 297 10.20 -14.81 17.48
CA LEU A 297 8.95 -14.10 17.64
C LEU A 297 8.05 -14.94 18.56
N SER A 298 7.34 -14.29 19.48
CA SER A 298 6.23 -14.92 20.22
C SER A 298 4.90 -14.72 19.47
N GLU A 299 3.87 -15.48 19.84
CA GLU A 299 2.52 -15.28 19.28
C GLU A 299 1.97 -13.87 19.57
N GLU A 300 2.26 -13.33 20.75
CA GLU A 300 1.89 -11.97 21.14
C GLU A 300 2.58 -10.92 20.25
N GLN A 301 3.87 -11.09 19.96
CA GLN A 301 4.59 -10.21 19.04
C GLN A 301 4.11 -10.37 17.59
N ALA A 302 3.72 -11.58 17.18
CA ALA A 302 3.12 -11.81 15.87
C ALA A 302 1.77 -11.08 15.73
N GLN A 303 0.92 -11.15 16.76
CA GLN A 303 -0.34 -10.40 16.77
C GLN A 303 -0.07 -8.90 16.79
N GLU A 304 0.92 -8.41 17.53
CA GLU A 304 1.29 -7.00 17.57
C GLU A 304 1.68 -6.44 16.19
N LEU A 305 2.46 -7.19 15.41
CA LEU A 305 2.79 -6.81 14.03
C LEU A 305 1.54 -6.64 13.17
N ILE A 306 0.59 -7.59 13.27
CA ILE A 306 -0.65 -7.55 12.50
C ILE A 306 -1.58 -6.44 12.98
N ASP A 307 -1.73 -6.25 14.29
CA ASP A 307 -2.53 -5.17 14.87
C ASP A 307 -2.00 -3.81 14.41
N GLN A 308 -0.70 -3.56 14.55
CA GLN A 308 -0.13 -2.26 14.16
C GLN A 308 -0.09 -2.04 12.64
N PHE A 309 0.07 -3.11 11.85
CA PHE A 309 -0.15 -3.05 10.41
C PHE A 309 -1.58 -2.61 10.09
N VAL A 310 -2.58 -3.21 10.73
CA VAL A 310 -4.00 -2.83 10.56
C VAL A 310 -4.29 -1.41 11.06
N ILE A 311 -3.65 -0.94 12.14
CA ILE A 311 -3.76 0.47 12.57
C ILE A 311 -3.36 1.40 11.43
N LYS A 312 -2.28 1.09 10.69
CA LYS A 312 -1.86 1.90 9.55
C LYS A 312 -2.86 1.87 8.39
N LEU A 313 -3.43 0.72 8.08
CA LEU A 313 -4.47 0.59 7.06
C LEU A 313 -5.74 1.39 7.42
N ARG A 314 -6.10 1.44 8.72
CA ARG A 314 -7.22 2.23 9.25
C ARG A 314 -7.04 3.75 9.13
N LEU A 315 -5.80 4.21 8.91
CA LEU A 315 -5.44 5.62 8.86
C LEU A 315 -5.33 6.18 7.43
N VAL A 316 -5.54 5.35 6.40
CA VAL A 316 -5.52 5.83 5.02
C VAL A 316 -6.68 6.80 4.80
N ARG A 317 -6.39 7.98 4.26
CA ARG A 317 -7.34 9.06 3.97
C ARG A 317 -7.02 9.73 2.64
N PHE A 318 -8.04 10.24 1.98
CA PHE A 318 -7.89 11.09 0.78
C PHE A 318 -8.75 12.34 0.92
N LEU A 319 -8.23 13.47 0.44
CA LEU A 319 -9.02 14.69 0.37
C LEU A 319 -10.11 14.52 -0.71
N ARG A 320 -11.37 14.69 -0.33
CA ARG A 320 -12.56 14.49 -1.20
C ARG A 320 -13.49 15.69 -1.08
N THR A 321 -14.28 15.97 -2.11
CA THR A 321 -15.35 16.97 -2.01
C THR A 321 -16.55 16.40 -1.25
N PRO A 322 -17.42 17.26 -0.67
CA PRO A 322 -18.69 16.82 -0.09
C PRO A 322 -19.52 15.94 -1.04
N ASP A 323 -19.65 16.31 -2.32
CA ASP A 323 -20.36 15.54 -3.35
C ASP A 323 -19.83 14.11 -3.50
N TYR A 324 -18.50 13.92 -3.41
CA TYR A 324 -17.91 12.59 -3.44
C TYR A 324 -18.34 11.78 -2.23
N ASN A 325 -18.39 12.40 -1.04
CA ASN A 325 -18.80 11.73 0.19
C ASN A 325 -20.31 11.40 0.20
N GLU A 326 -21.14 12.12 -0.57
CA GLU A 326 -22.54 11.74 -0.78
C GLU A 326 -22.67 10.50 -1.66
N LEU A 327 -21.87 10.41 -2.74
CA LEU A 327 -21.82 9.25 -3.63
C LEU A 327 -21.20 8.01 -2.94
N PHE A 328 -20.19 8.24 -2.11
CA PHE A 328 -19.41 7.21 -1.42
C PHE A 328 -19.35 7.54 0.08
N SER A 329 -20.45 7.22 0.77
CA SER A 329 -20.62 7.56 2.18
C SER A 329 -19.61 6.86 3.10
N GLY A 330 -19.19 7.57 4.15
CA GLY A 330 -18.32 7.01 5.20
C GLY A 330 -16.81 7.14 4.95
N ASP A 331 -16.39 8.01 4.01
CA ASP A 331 -14.97 8.23 3.68
C ASP A 331 -14.22 6.92 3.31
N PRO A 332 -14.80 6.07 2.43
CA PRO A 332 -14.26 4.75 2.13
C PRO A 332 -12.98 4.86 1.30
N THR A 333 -12.04 3.97 1.59
CA THR A 333 -10.78 3.82 0.82
C THR A 333 -10.66 2.42 0.20
N TRP A 334 -11.54 1.50 0.61
CA TRP A 334 -11.60 0.10 0.24
C TRP A 334 -10.22 -0.54 0.30
N VAL A 335 -9.55 -0.41 1.46
CA VAL A 335 -8.29 -1.12 1.78
C VAL A 335 -8.61 -2.60 1.96
N THR A 336 -8.97 -3.24 0.86
CA THR A 336 -9.55 -4.57 0.85
C THR A 336 -8.44 -5.60 0.97
N GLU A 337 -8.59 -6.49 1.96
CA GLU A 337 -7.74 -7.66 2.17
C GLU A 337 -8.59 -8.91 2.02
N CYS A 338 -8.17 -9.78 1.11
CA CYS A 338 -8.78 -11.09 0.87
C CYS A 338 -8.16 -12.12 1.81
N VAL A 339 -8.96 -12.74 2.67
CA VAL A 339 -8.53 -13.67 3.72
C VAL A 339 -8.96 -15.09 3.38
N GLY A 340 -8.08 -16.07 3.59
CA GLY A 340 -8.44 -17.49 3.48
C GLY A 340 -8.57 -17.96 2.03
N GLY A 341 -9.64 -18.67 1.69
CA GLY A 341 -9.87 -19.33 0.40
C GLY A 341 -9.13 -20.66 0.22
N MET A 342 -9.27 -21.27 -0.95
CA MET A 342 -8.67 -22.57 -1.29
C MET A 342 -7.63 -22.45 -2.42
N ALA A 343 -6.60 -23.29 -2.37
CA ALA A 343 -5.67 -23.48 -3.47
C ALA A 343 -6.27 -24.42 -4.55
N LEU A 344 -5.73 -24.37 -5.76
CA LEU A 344 -6.19 -25.24 -6.86
C LEU A 344 -5.91 -26.72 -6.63
N ASP A 345 -4.97 -27.05 -5.74
CA ASP A 345 -4.66 -28.42 -5.34
C ASP A 345 -5.57 -28.94 -4.21
N GLY A 346 -6.59 -28.15 -3.82
CA GLY A 346 -7.57 -28.52 -2.80
C GLY A 346 -7.17 -28.19 -1.37
N ARG A 347 -5.93 -27.76 -1.11
CA ARG A 347 -5.51 -27.34 0.24
C ARG A 347 -6.14 -26.00 0.60
N THR A 348 -6.49 -25.81 1.87
CA THR A 348 -6.91 -24.49 2.35
C THR A 348 -5.73 -23.51 2.37
N LEU A 349 -6.01 -22.26 2.03
CA LEU A 349 -5.10 -21.12 2.19
C LEU A 349 -5.42 -20.31 3.46
N VAL A 350 -6.31 -20.82 4.31
CA VAL A 350 -6.47 -20.36 5.70
C VAL A 350 -5.18 -20.67 6.47
N THR A 351 -4.70 -19.65 7.18
CA THR A 351 -3.47 -19.70 7.98
C THR A 351 -3.73 -19.13 9.37
N LYS A 352 -2.77 -19.24 10.29
CA LYS A 352 -2.89 -18.55 11.59
C LYS A 352 -3.06 -17.04 11.41
N THR A 353 -2.34 -16.43 10.47
CA THR A 353 -2.48 -14.99 10.18
C THR A 353 -3.84 -14.62 9.60
N SER A 354 -4.57 -15.55 8.97
CA SER A 354 -5.98 -15.33 8.63
C SER A 354 -6.82 -15.05 9.87
N PHE A 355 -6.62 -15.82 10.94
CA PHE A 355 -7.27 -15.58 12.23
C PHE A 355 -6.74 -14.31 12.91
N ARG A 356 -5.41 -14.05 12.90
CA ARG A 356 -4.83 -12.82 13.47
C ARG A 356 -5.40 -11.55 12.83
N MET A 357 -5.60 -11.57 11.50
CA MET A 357 -6.18 -10.46 10.75
C MET A 357 -7.63 -10.19 11.19
N LEU A 358 -8.46 -11.23 11.31
CA LEU A 358 -9.82 -11.10 11.81
C LEU A 358 -9.85 -10.69 13.29
N HIS A 359 -8.88 -11.15 14.09
CA HIS A 359 -8.78 -10.84 15.51
C HIS A 359 -8.51 -9.36 15.78
N THR A 360 -8.00 -8.61 14.80
CA THR A 360 -7.87 -7.15 14.92
C THR A 360 -9.21 -6.45 15.17
N LEU A 361 -10.33 -7.06 14.77
CA LEU A 361 -11.68 -6.56 15.08
C LEU A 361 -12.05 -6.72 16.57
N ALA A 362 -11.41 -7.65 17.28
CA ALA A 362 -11.52 -7.78 18.73
C ALA A 362 -10.51 -6.87 19.44
N ASN A 363 -9.23 -6.96 19.05
CA ASN A 363 -8.12 -6.24 19.69
C ASN A 363 -8.23 -4.71 19.53
N LEU A 364 -8.55 -4.25 18.33
CA LEU A 364 -8.66 -2.83 17.99
C LEU A 364 -10.12 -2.36 17.92
N GLY A 365 -11.08 -3.26 18.15
CA GLY A 365 -12.49 -3.00 17.94
C GLY A 365 -12.90 -2.97 16.46
N PRO A 366 -14.22 -2.94 16.21
CA PRO A 366 -14.77 -2.96 14.86
C PRO A 366 -14.41 -1.69 14.10
N ALA A 367 -14.08 -1.85 12.81
CA ALA A 367 -13.81 -0.75 11.89
C ALA A 367 -14.23 -1.15 10.48
N PRO A 368 -14.63 -0.19 9.63
CA PRO A 368 -14.96 -0.46 8.23
C PRO A 368 -13.71 -0.76 7.39
N GLU A 369 -12.55 -0.23 7.81
CA GLU A 369 -11.26 -0.47 7.16
C GLU A 369 -10.30 -1.23 8.11
N PRO A 370 -9.36 -2.03 7.59
CA PRO A 370 -9.36 -2.54 6.21
C PRO A 370 -10.62 -3.36 5.94
N ASN A 371 -11.13 -3.30 4.71
CA ASN A 371 -12.28 -4.08 4.27
C ASN A 371 -11.91 -5.58 4.16
N LEU A 372 -12.10 -6.34 5.24
CA LEU A 372 -11.75 -7.77 5.30
C LEU A 372 -12.78 -8.62 4.56
N THR A 373 -12.35 -9.25 3.47
CA THR A 373 -13.18 -10.13 2.63
C THR A 373 -12.74 -11.59 2.79
N VAL A 374 -13.60 -12.45 3.34
CA VAL A 374 -13.32 -13.89 3.48
C VAL A 374 -13.65 -14.59 2.15
N LEU A 375 -12.69 -15.31 1.58
CA LEU A 375 -12.81 -16.05 0.32
C LEU A 375 -13.28 -17.49 0.50
#